data_AF-A0A2E0LHI1-F1
#
_entry.id   AF-A0A2E0LHI1-F1
#
_cell.length_a   1.000
_cell.length_b   1.000
_cell.length_c   1.000
_cell.angle_alpha   90.00
_cell.angle_beta   90.00
_cell.angle_gamma   90.00
#
_symmetry.space_group_name_H-M   'P 1'
#
loop_
_entity.id
_entity.type
_entity.pdbx_description
1 polymer ?
#
loop_
_entity_poly.entity_id
_entity_poly.type
_entity_poly.pdbx_seq_one_letter_code
_entity_poly.pdbx_strand_id
1 'polypeptide(L)'
;DPDPDPEVSFQERARLFALPRSSWDDYDRARLSPGGGIYPRAAKAIRLTPEVRRALAIEADELTPAALVQALLRAPVDLLWNGGIGVFVKSAQETHLEVGDRGNDGVRIDAGELRCRVVGEGGNLGITQRARIEFALAGGRINTDAIDNAGGVDCSDHEVNIKILLDAAVEEGELTHRQRNALLADLADEVAELVLRNSYRQTGALSLMAAQAPRLLGEHARQIRALEADGRITRELDGLPGDAELEARAAAGLGLTRPELAVLLAHAKLQLDEALTETGLADEPGLETILERYFPNRLAARFGAGLRRHRLRREIICNEMANEVLNRMGAGFAFRLADTEGVATADAIQAYFAIRDIHGLEALWAAIDGLDGQVAAGTQMEMQLAVLDLAETGVAWLLRNLGEGTVIRAAAGHLQAQARALEAVLEGVLPEAEHQRLTERAAALVGKGVPDALATHMARLEPLAAALDIAAVADRTDVRLERTAAMYFELTRALGLTLLQEALDRYVPRDLAEERCRAGLREDCAQHLRSLAVTAAAADRRGPTPAEWIGDWLAGHGGTLARLCRTLAELPAAGAGLAQLTVAVQDLKQLAESSRRAGGGLSPAASGGDEAEAGAARSG
;
A
#
# COMPACT_ATOMS: atom_id res chain seq x y z
N ASP A 1 9.11 12.08 -35.44
CA ASP A 1 9.79 10.96 -36.11
C ASP A 1 8.82 9.78 -36.14
N PRO A 2 8.40 9.25 -37.31
CA PRO A 2 7.32 8.26 -37.39
C PRO A 2 7.71 6.84 -36.94
N ASP A 3 8.97 6.43 -37.10
CA ASP A 3 9.46 5.09 -36.75
C ASP A 3 10.91 5.11 -36.24
N PRO A 4 11.19 5.86 -35.14
CA PRO A 4 12.55 6.04 -34.65
C PRO A 4 13.16 4.72 -34.17
N ASP A 5 14.44 4.49 -34.48
CA ASP A 5 15.23 3.48 -33.77
C ASP A 5 15.42 3.95 -32.30
N PRO A 6 14.95 3.18 -31.29
CA PRO A 6 14.98 3.64 -29.91
C PRO A 6 16.38 3.93 -29.38
N GLU A 7 17.37 3.10 -29.71
CA GLU A 7 18.74 3.21 -29.23
C GLU A 7 19.46 4.38 -29.90
N VAL A 8 19.37 4.48 -31.22
CA VAL A 8 19.97 5.58 -31.99
C VAL A 8 19.36 6.92 -31.57
N SER A 9 18.03 6.98 -31.42
CA SER A 9 17.35 8.21 -31.04
C SER A 9 17.64 8.61 -29.58
N PHE A 10 17.85 7.64 -28.68
CA PHE A 10 18.29 7.88 -27.31
C PHE A 10 19.70 8.47 -27.26
N GLN A 11 20.66 7.85 -27.94
CA GLN A 11 22.04 8.33 -28.02
C GLN A 11 22.11 9.77 -28.54
N GLU A 12 21.30 10.10 -29.55
CA GLU A 12 21.24 11.44 -30.10
C GLU A 12 20.59 12.45 -29.13
N ARG A 13 19.51 12.07 -28.43
CA ARG A 13 18.94 12.92 -27.37
C ARG A 13 19.92 13.13 -26.21
N ALA A 14 20.69 12.12 -25.82
CA ALA A 14 21.72 12.23 -24.81
C ALA A 14 22.85 13.19 -25.23
N ARG A 15 23.27 13.13 -26.51
CA ARG A 15 24.22 14.10 -27.07
C ARG A 15 23.68 15.53 -27.00
N LEU A 16 22.41 15.74 -27.38
CA LEU A 16 21.76 17.05 -27.30
C LEU A 16 21.64 17.58 -25.87
N PHE A 17 21.37 16.69 -24.91
CA PHE A 17 21.30 17.03 -23.49
C PHE A 17 22.67 17.49 -22.95
N ALA A 18 23.76 16.88 -23.40
CA ALA A 18 25.12 17.23 -22.97
C ALA A 18 25.65 18.56 -23.56
N LEU A 19 24.92 19.18 -24.50
CA LEU A 19 25.31 20.48 -25.06
C LEU A 19 25.04 21.60 -24.04
N PRO A 20 25.92 22.62 -23.94
CA PRO A 20 25.70 23.77 -23.04
C PRO A 20 24.39 24.52 -23.32
N ARG A 21 23.98 24.56 -24.59
CA ARG A 21 22.69 25.03 -25.09
C ARG A 21 22.32 24.15 -26.28
N SER A 22 21.06 23.74 -26.35
CA SER A 22 20.55 22.95 -27.46
C SER A 22 19.16 23.39 -27.88
N SER A 23 18.82 23.05 -29.11
CA SER A 23 17.53 23.18 -29.74
C SER A 23 17.27 21.92 -30.59
N TRP A 24 16.03 21.73 -31.04
CA TRP A 24 15.74 20.64 -31.98
C TRP A 24 16.48 20.80 -33.31
N ASP A 25 16.92 22.00 -33.69
CA ASP A 25 17.70 22.19 -34.92
C ASP A 25 19.11 21.58 -34.84
N ASP A 26 19.62 21.38 -33.62
CA ASP A 26 20.90 20.72 -33.36
C ASP A 26 20.82 19.20 -33.49
N TYR A 27 19.62 18.61 -33.57
CA TYR A 27 19.41 17.17 -33.74
C TYR A 27 19.92 16.74 -35.12
N ASP A 28 20.74 15.69 -35.14
CA ASP A 28 21.26 15.10 -36.37
C ASP A 28 20.12 14.45 -37.16
N ARG A 29 19.66 15.14 -38.20
CA ARG A 29 18.56 14.70 -39.06
C ARG A 29 18.85 13.38 -39.77
N ALA A 30 20.12 12.97 -39.91
CA ALA A 30 20.49 11.67 -40.47
C ALA A 30 20.12 10.49 -39.53
N ARG A 31 19.83 10.78 -38.25
CA ARG A 31 19.37 9.80 -37.26
C ARG A 31 17.86 9.60 -37.22
N LEU A 32 17.10 10.46 -37.92
CA LEU A 32 15.66 10.32 -38.04
C LEU A 32 15.30 9.12 -38.92
N SER A 33 14.18 8.48 -38.63
CA SER A 33 13.63 7.44 -39.49
C SER A 33 13.21 7.97 -40.86
N PRO A 34 13.05 7.11 -41.88
CA PRO A 34 12.51 7.53 -43.17
C PRO A 34 11.21 8.33 -43.02
N GLY A 35 11.17 9.50 -43.66
CA GLY A 35 10.04 10.41 -43.60
C GLY A 35 9.94 11.26 -42.32
N GLY A 36 10.84 11.07 -41.34
CA GLY A 36 10.98 11.93 -40.17
C GLY A 36 11.46 13.34 -40.52
N GLY A 37 11.17 14.30 -39.64
CA GLY A 37 11.53 15.69 -39.87
C GLY A 37 11.48 16.54 -38.61
N ILE A 38 12.16 17.69 -38.69
CA ILE A 38 12.21 18.73 -37.66
C ILE A 38 11.77 20.03 -38.31
N TYR A 39 10.73 20.64 -37.75
CA TYR A 39 10.03 21.76 -38.36
C TYR A 39 9.91 22.93 -37.38
N PRO A 40 10.08 24.18 -37.83
CA PRO A 40 9.93 25.34 -36.98
C PRO A 40 8.44 25.60 -36.68
N ARG A 41 8.12 25.92 -35.42
CA ARG A 41 6.75 26.29 -35.00
C ARG A 41 6.19 27.53 -35.72
N ALA A 42 7.06 28.37 -36.28
CA ALA A 42 6.68 29.55 -37.04
C ALA A 42 6.40 29.27 -38.54
N ALA A 43 6.53 28.02 -39.00
CA ALA A 43 6.18 27.67 -40.37
C ALA A 43 4.70 27.98 -40.66
N LYS A 44 4.39 28.46 -41.87
CA LYS A 44 3.00 28.67 -42.29
C LYS A 44 2.27 27.34 -42.51
N ALA A 45 3.01 26.35 -43.03
CA ALA A 45 2.53 25.02 -43.28
C ALA A 45 3.70 24.03 -43.30
N ILE A 46 3.40 22.76 -43.02
CA ILE A 46 4.33 21.64 -42.96
C ILE A 46 3.77 20.55 -43.86
N ARG A 47 4.51 20.21 -44.92
CA ARG A 47 4.17 19.10 -45.79
C ARG A 47 4.55 17.78 -45.12
N LEU A 48 3.60 16.87 -45.02
CA LEU A 48 3.75 15.60 -44.34
C LEU A 48 4.15 14.50 -45.32
N THR A 49 5.05 13.65 -44.87
CA THR A 49 5.47 12.46 -45.60
C THR A 49 4.41 11.35 -45.47
N PRO A 50 4.35 10.39 -46.40
CA PRO A 50 3.46 9.23 -46.27
C PRO A 50 3.65 8.46 -44.96
N GLU A 51 4.88 8.39 -44.45
CA GLU A 51 5.26 7.74 -43.20
C GLU A 51 4.64 8.46 -41.99
N VAL A 52 4.77 9.79 -41.91
CA VAL A 52 4.16 10.61 -40.85
C VAL A 52 2.64 10.55 -40.88
N ARG A 53 2.03 10.64 -42.07
CA ARG A 53 0.57 10.51 -42.25
C ARG A 53 0.05 9.18 -41.73
N ARG A 54 0.76 8.09 -42.03
CA ARG A 54 0.44 6.74 -41.56
C ARG A 54 0.57 6.63 -40.04
N ALA A 55 1.67 7.12 -39.47
CA ALA A 55 1.91 7.08 -38.02
C ALA A 55 0.85 7.87 -37.23
N LEU A 56 0.41 9.02 -37.76
CA LEU A 56 -0.64 9.83 -37.15
C LEU A 56 -2.07 9.36 -37.50
N ALA A 57 -2.19 8.43 -38.47
CA ALA A 57 -3.45 7.99 -39.07
C ALA A 57 -4.33 9.16 -39.54
N ILE A 58 -3.77 9.99 -40.43
CA ILE A 58 -4.44 11.16 -41.03
C ILE A 58 -4.30 11.18 -42.56
N GLU A 59 -5.27 11.82 -43.23
CA GLU A 59 -5.25 11.95 -44.69
C GLU A 59 -4.62 13.26 -45.20
N ALA A 60 -4.54 14.30 -44.38
CA ALA A 60 -3.95 15.58 -44.81
C ALA A 60 -2.48 15.40 -45.20
N ASP A 61 -2.07 15.98 -46.33
CA ASP A 61 -0.68 16.01 -46.81
C ASP A 61 0.07 17.30 -46.43
N GLU A 62 -0.65 18.29 -45.92
CA GLU A 62 -0.12 19.56 -45.43
C GLU A 62 -0.94 20.05 -44.24
N LEU A 63 -0.27 20.45 -43.15
CA LEU A 63 -0.90 21.00 -41.94
C LEU A 63 -0.18 22.27 -41.47
N THR A 64 -0.90 23.15 -40.77
CA THR A 64 -0.24 24.19 -39.96
C THR A 64 0.46 23.55 -38.76
N PRO A 65 1.48 24.19 -38.15
CA PRO A 65 2.13 23.65 -36.96
C PRO A 65 1.15 23.35 -35.81
N ALA A 66 0.13 24.21 -35.62
CA ALA A 66 -0.89 24.00 -34.60
C ALA A 66 -1.74 22.75 -34.88
N ALA A 67 -2.19 22.59 -36.12
CA ALA A 67 -2.94 21.41 -36.54
C ALA A 67 -2.09 20.13 -36.46
N LEU A 68 -0.78 20.21 -36.69
CA LEU A 68 0.13 19.08 -36.54
C LEU A 68 0.33 18.68 -35.07
N VAL A 69 0.45 19.64 -34.14
CA VAL A 69 0.48 19.34 -32.69
C VAL A 69 -0.82 18.65 -32.26
N GLN A 70 -1.95 19.19 -32.73
CA GLN A 70 -3.27 18.59 -32.54
C GLN A 70 -3.36 17.14 -33.11
N ALA A 71 -2.76 16.87 -34.26
CA ALA A 71 -2.70 15.51 -34.82
C ALA A 71 -1.78 14.57 -34.02
N LEU A 72 -0.67 15.09 -33.47
CA LEU A 72 0.25 14.35 -32.60
C LEU A 72 -0.42 13.94 -31.29
N LEU A 73 -1.19 14.83 -30.66
CA LEU A 73 -1.95 14.52 -29.44
C LEU A 73 -3.02 13.44 -29.70
N ARG A 74 -3.60 13.42 -30.90
CA ARG A 74 -4.56 12.39 -31.34
C ARG A 74 -3.89 11.16 -31.93
N ALA A 75 -2.56 10.99 -31.89
CA ALA A 75 -1.90 9.84 -32.52
C ALA A 75 -2.36 8.49 -31.90
N PRO A 76 -2.44 7.40 -32.68
CA PRO A 76 -2.87 6.09 -32.20
C PRO A 76 -1.67 5.32 -31.64
N VAL A 77 -1.11 5.82 -30.53
CA VAL A 77 0.10 5.31 -29.89
C VAL A 77 -0.21 4.63 -28.56
N ASP A 78 0.66 3.77 -28.04
CA ASP A 78 0.43 3.19 -26.71
C ASP A 78 0.64 4.23 -25.59
N LEU A 79 1.69 5.06 -25.68
CA LEU A 79 2.07 6.06 -24.70
C LEU A 79 2.17 7.46 -25.31
N LEU A 80 1.47 8.43 -24.72
CA LEU A 80 1.71 9.85 -24.93
C LEU A 80 2.55 10.40 -23.76
N TRP A 81 3.80 10.77 -24.04
CA TRP A 81 4.66 11.44 -23.06
C TRP A 81 4.62 12.95 -23.25
N ASN A 82 4.01 13.68 -22.33
CA ASN A 82 3.92 15.13 -22.38
C ASN A 82 5.07 15.79 -21.62
N GLY A 83 6.11 16.22 -22.35
CA GLY A 83 7.20 17.07 -21.82
C GLY A 83 7.08 18.56 -22.19
N GLY A 84 5.91 18.99 -22.66
CA GLY A 84 5.67 20.37 -23.08
C GLY A 84 5.31 21.30 -21.92
N ILE A 85 5.41 22.61 -22.16
CA ILE A 85 4.93 23.64 -21.23
C ILE A 85 3.51 24.05 -21.65
N GLY A 86 2.60 24.09 -20.68
CA GLY A 86 1.21 24.53 -20.84
C GLY A 86 0.21 23.36 -20.97
N VAL A 87 -1.07 23.72 -21.05
CA VAL A 87 -2.20 22.79 -20.99
C VAL A 87 -2.63 22.39 -22.40
N PHE A 88 -2.33 21.15 -22.78
CA PHE A 88 -2.61 20.59 -24.12
C PHE A 88 -3.93 19.83 -24.19
N VAL A 89 -4.46 19.35 -23.07
CA VAL A 89 -5.70 18.59 -23.04
C VAL A 89 -6.60 19.12 -21.93
N LYS A 90 -7.89 19.35 -22.26
CA LYS A 90 -8.94 19.72 -21.31
C LYS A 90 -10.10 18.73 -21.35
N SER A 91 -10.99 18.81 -20.37
CA SER A 91 -12.25 18.10 -20.43
C SER A 91 -13.18 18.73 -21.46
N ALA A 92 -14.05 17.93 -22.06
CA ALA A 92 -15.12 18.42 -22.93
C ALA A 92 -16.09 19.36 -22.18
N GLN A 93 -16.12 19.32 -20.84
CA GLN A 93 -16.94 20.22 -20.01
C GLN A 93 -16.23 21.52 -19.61
N GLU A 94 -14.98 21.71 -20.03
CA GLU A 94 -14.23 22.95 -19.82
C GLU A 94 -14.15 23.74 -21.12
N THR A 95 -14.21 25.06 -21.03
CA THR A 95 -13.91 25.98 -22.14
C THR A 95 -12.43 26.30 -22.17
N HIS A 96 -11.90 26.71 -23.32
CA HIS A 96 -10.51 27.17 -23.41
C HIS A 96 -10.21 28.35 -22.46
N LEU A 97 -11.21 29.22 -22.24
CA LEU A 97 -11.07 30.38 -21.37
C LEU A 97 -10.91 30.00 -19.89
N GLU A 98 -11.64 29.00 -19.42
CA GLU A 98 -11.58 28.52 -18.03
C GLU A 98 -10.22 27.89 -17.69
N VAL A 99 -9.55 27.26 -18.66
CA VAL A 99 -8.22 26.65 -18.47
C VAL A 99 -7.14 27.70 -18.15
N GLY A 100 -7.30 28.95 -18.60
CA GLY A 100 -6.38 30.04 -18.28
C GLY A 100 -5.05 30.06 -19.06
N ASP A 101 -4.74 29.04 -19.88
CA ASP A 101 -3.53 28.99 -20.72
C ASP A 101 -3.79 29.41 -22.17
N ARG A 102 -3.82 30.72 -22.42
CA ARG A 102 -4.07 31.25 -23.78
C ARG A 102 -3.00 30.87 -24.81
N GLY A 103 -1.78 30.53 -24.36
CA GLY A 103 -0.67 30.17 -25.24
C GLY A 103 -0.94 28.88 -26.01
N ASN A 104 -1.67 27.95 -25.39
CA ASN A 104 -1.96 26.63 -25.96
C ASN A 104 -3.38 26.49 -26.49
N ASP A 105 -4.23 27.53 -26.43
CA ASP A 105 -5.63 27.44 -26.91
C ASP A 105 -5.73 26.92 -28.34
N GLY A 106 -4.84 27.36 -29.24
CA GLY A 106 -4.84 26.94 -30.65
C GLY A 106 -4.38 25.50 -30.90
N VAL A 107 -3.81 24.82 -29.90
CA VAL A 107 -3.34 23.43 -30.01
C VAL A 107 -4.06 22.46 -29.08
N ARG A 108 -4.83 22.98 -28.11
CA ARG A 108 -5.52 22.18 -27.09
C ARG A 108 -6.62 21.32 -27.73
N ILE A 109 -6.78 20.11 -27.20
CA ILE A 109 -7.83 19.16 -27.59
C ILE A 109 -8.62 18.70 -26.36
N ASP A 110 -9.73 18.01 -26.59
CA ASP A 110 -10.51 17.38 -25.53
C ASP A 110 -9.97 15.99 -25.18
N ALA A 111 -10.13 15.58 -23.92
CA ALA A 111 -9.65 14.30 -23.42
C ALA A 111 -10.21 13.09 -24.19
N GLY A 112 -11.50 13.14 -24.56
CA GLY A 112 -12.13 12.13 -25.41
C GLY A 112 -11.54 11.99 -26.82
N GLU A 113 -10.69 12.92 -27.27
CA GLU A 113 -9.99 12.85 -28.56
C GLU A 113 -8.64 12.11 -28.48
N LEU A 114 -8.15 11.82 -27.28
CA LEU A 114 -6.95 11.03 -27.09
C LEU A 114 -7.20 9.58 -27.54
N ARG A 115 -6.30 9.06 -28.38
CA ARG A 115 -6.32 7.66 -28.84
C ARG A 115 -5.24 6.80 -28.18
N CYS A 116 -4.46 7.39 -27.27
CA CYS A 116 -3.42 6.66 -26.56
C CYS A 116 -3.98 5.80 -25.43
N ARG A 117 -3.21 4.79 -25.00
CA ARG A 117 -3.60 3.92 -23.87
C ARG A 117 -3.12 4.48 -22.53
N VAL A 118 -1.95 5.11 -22.55
CA VAL A 118 -1.27 5.65 -21.37
C VAL A 118 -0.83 7.08 -21.67
N VAL A 119 -0.96 7.96 -20.68
CA VAL A 119 -0.35 9.28 -20.68
C VAL A 119 0.62 9.37 -19.52
N GLY A 120 1.83 9.86 -19.78
CA GLY A 120 2.79 10.27 -18.76
C GLY A 120 3.04 11.77 -18.85
N GLU A 121 2.89 12.49 -17.74
CA GLU A 121 3.12 13.94 -17.69
C GLU A 121 4.51 14.27 -17.13
N GLY A 122 5.49 14.47 -18.02
CA GLY A 122 6.83 14.94 -17.64
C GLY A 122 6.91 16.46 -17.40
N GLY A 123 5.96 17.24 -17.95
CA GLY A 123 5.79 18.67 -17.67
C GLY A 123 4.71 18.93 -16.63
N ASN A 124 4.66 20.15 -16.10
CA ASN A 124 3.60 20.56 -15.17
C ASN A 124 2.33 20.99 -15.93
N LEU A 125 1.18 20.58 -15.43
CA LEU A 125 -0.16 20.96 -15.89
C LEU A 125 -0.33 20.72 -17.40
N GLY A 126 0.13 19.59 -17.90
CA GLY A 126 -0.02 19.20 -19.29
C GLY A 126 -1.49 18.94 -19.67
N ILE A 127 -2.26 18.47 -18.71
CA ILE A 127 -3.65 18.05 -18.82
C ILE A 127 -4.42 18.58 -17.60
N THR A 128 -5.61 19.14 -17.80
CA THR A 128 -6.44 19.60 -16.66
C THR A 128 -6.88 18.41 -15.80
N GLN A 129 -7.10 18.62 -14.50
CA GLN A 129 -7.52 17.53 -13.61
C GLN A 129 -8.81 16.84 -14.09
N ARG A 130 -9.79 17.61 -14.57
CA ARG A 130 -11.03 17.07 -15.15
C ARG A 130 -10.77 16.24 -16.40
N ALA A 131 -9.84 16.65 -17.26
CA ALA A 131 -9.44 15.87 -18.43
C ALA A 131 -8.78 14.54 -18.06
N ARG A 132 -7.95 14.52 -17.01
CA ARG A 132 -7.34 13.27 -16.51
C ARG A 132 -8.41 12.28 -16.07
N ILE A 133 -9.42 12.77 -15.35
CA ILE A 133 -10.55 11.95 -14.88
C ILE A 133 -11.39 11.47 -16.07
N GLU A 134 -11.73 12.34 -17.02
CA GLU A 134 -12.45 11.98 -18.24
C GLU A 134 -11.73 10.89 -19.03
N PHE A 135 -10.41 11.04 -19.24
CA PHE A 135 -9.59 10.04 -19.92
C PHE A 135 -9.51 8.73 -19.14
N ALA A 136 -9.38 8.78 -17.81
CA ALA A 136 -9.34 7.60 -16.95
C ALA A 136 -10.66 6.82 -16.95
N LEU A 137 -11.81 7.52 -16.90
CA LEU A 137 -13.14 6.92 -16.99
C LEU A 137 -13.40 6.27 -18.35
N ALA A 138 -12.77 6.78 -19.42
CA ALA A 138 -12.80 6.17 -20.75
C ALA A 138 -11.86 4.94 -20.89
N GLY A 139 -11.15 4.55 -19.83
CA GLY A 139 -10.25 3.40 -19.80
C GLY A 139 -8.78 3.73 -20.09
N GLY A 140 -8.44 5.01 -20.23
CA GLY A 140 -7.07 5.49 -20.32
C GLY A 140 -6.32 5.36 -18.99
N ARG A 141 -4.99 5.22 -19.03
CA ARG A 141 -4.14 5.18 -17.82
C ARG A 141 -3.36 6.49 -17.69
N ILE A 142 -3.54 7.18 -16.59
CA ILE A 142 -2.91 8.48 -16.32
C ILE A 142 -2.84 8.70 -14.80
N ASN A 143 -1.77 9.32 -14.31
CA ASN A 143 -1.69 9.86 -12.95
C ASN A 143 -1.78 11.39 -13.01
N THR A 144 -1.56 12.09 -11.90
CA THR A 144 -1.28 13.52 -11.97
C THR A 144 0.19 13.75 -12.35
N ASP A 145 0.48 14.90 -12.93
CA ASP A 145 1.84 15.39 -13.19
C ASP A 145 2.72 15.34 -11.94
N ALA A 146 2.17 15.69 -10.78
CA ALA A 146 2.87 15.61 -9.49
C ALA A 146 3.38 14.21 -9.12
N ILE A 147 2.83 13.16 -9.72
CA ILE A 147 3.33 11.78 -9.58
C ILE A 147 4.34 11.47 -10.67
N ASP A 148 4.02 11.76 -11.93
CA ASP A 148 4.82 11.36 -13.09
C ASP A 148 6.14 12.15 -13.22
N ASN A 149 6.21 13.39 -12.72
CA ASN A 149 7.39 14.25 -12.78
C ASN A 149 8.07 14.51 -11.42
N ALA A 150 7.70 13.75 -10.38
CA ALA A 150 8.17 13.93 -9.00
C ALA A 150 9.69 13.85 -8.82
N GLY A 151 10.40 13.17 -9.72
CA GLY A 151 11.83 12.87 -9.57
C GLY A 151 12.73 14.11 -9.44
N GLY A 152 12.35 15.24 -10.03
CA GLY A 152 13.10 16.49 -9.87
C GLY A 152 13.01 17.07 -8.46
N VAL A 153 11.83 17.01 -7.85
CA VAL A 153 11.60 17.49 -6.47
C VAL A 153 12.28 16.55 -5.48
N ASP A 154 12.14 15.24 -5.68
CA ASP A 154 12.74 14.21 -4.84
C ASP A 154 14.29 14.27 -4.86
N CYS A 155 14.88 14.44 -6.04
CA CYS A 155 16.33 14.65 -6.16
C CYS A 155 16.80 15.90 -5.40
N SER A 156 16.01 16.99 -5.45
CA SER A 156 16.34 18.22 -4.72
C SER A 156 16.25 18.04 -3.21
N ASP A 157 15.29 17.26 -2.71
CA ASP A 157 15.16 16.96 -1.28
C ASP A 157 16.40 16.22 -0.77
N HIS A 158 16.79 15.14 -1.44
CA HIS A 158 18.01 14.40 -1.13
C HIS A 158 19.25 15.31 -1.20
N GLU A 159 19.39 16.12 -2.25
CA GLU A 159 20.54 17.01 -2.41
C GLU A 159 20.66 18.02 -1.25
N VAL A 160 19.55 18.64 -0.84
CA VAL A 160 19.52 19.60 0.28
C VAL A 160 19.90 18.92 1.60
N ASN A 161 19.32 17.75 1.89
CA ASN A 161 19.61 17.04 3.14
C ASN A 161 21.05 16.53 3.18
N ILE A 162 21.61 16.08 2.04
CA ILE A 162 23.03 15.73 1.94
C ILE A 162 23.91 16.96 2.17
N LYS A 163 23.57 18.13 1.62
CA LYS A 163 24.34 19.36 1.84
C LYS A 163 24.35 19.74 3.31
N ILE A 164 23.21 19.69 4.00
CA ILE A 164 23.12 19.97 5.44
C ILE A 164 24.07 19.07 6.24
N LEU A 165 24.05 17.76 5.97
CA LEU A 165 24.96 16.80 6.59
C LEU A 165 26.44 17.14 6.33
N LEU A 166 26.81 17.37 5.07
CA LEU A 166 28.21 17.57 4.69
C LEU A 166 28.74 18.95 5.09
N ASP A 167 27.89 19.98 5.14
CA ASP A 167 28.29 21.30 5.61
C ASP A 167 28.62 21.27 7.10
N ALA A 168 27.88 20.51 7.92
CA ALA A 168 28.24 20.28 9.32
C ALA A 168 29.61 19.59 9.46
N ALA A 169 29.93 18.61 8.61
CA ALA A 169 31.25 17.96 8.59
C ALA A 169 32.38 18.91 8.15
N VAL A 170 32.08 19.91 7.30
CA VAL A 170 33.03 20.98 6.96
C VAL A 170 33.27 21.92 8.14
N GLU A 171 32.21 22.31 8.85
CA GLU A 171 32.29 23.15 10.05
C GLU A 171 33.09 22.48 11.18
N GLU A 172 32.92 21.16 11.35
CA GLU A 172 33.69 20.33 12.30
C GLU A 172 35.14 20.06 11.84
N GLY A 173 35.51 20.47 10.61
CA GLY A 173 36.85 20.32 10.06
C GLY A 173 37.17 18.92 9.51
N GLU A 174 36.19 18.02 9.43
CA GLU A 174 36.34 16.67 8.85
C GLU A 174 36.47 16.69 7.32
N LEU A 175 35.92 17.72 6.67
CA LEU A 175 35.95 17.92 5.22
C LEU A 175 36.38 19.35 4.86
N THR A 176 37.01 19.50 3.70
CA THR A 176 37.10 20.79 3.00
C THR A 176 35.93 20.98 2.04
N HIS A 177 35.59 22.22 1.69
CA HIS A 177 34.57 22.49 0.66
C HIS A 177 34.84 21.79 -0.69
N ARG A 178 36.12 21.64 -1.07
CA ARG A 178 36.50 20.92 -2.29
C ARG A 178 36.17 19.43 -2.19
N GLN A 179 36.46 18.80 -1.06
CA GLN A 179 36.11 17.40 -0.81
C GLN A 179 34.59 17.20 -0.74
N ARG A 180 33.85 18.15 -0.12
CA ARG A 180 32.38 18.15 -0.10
C ARG A 180 31.80 18.12 -1.51
N ASN A 181 32.22 19.05 -2.37
CA ASN A 181 31.67 19.15 -3.73
C ASN A 181 31.99 17.93 -4.58
N ALA A 182 33.19 17.37 -4.45
CA ALA A 182 33.56 16.12 -5.13
C ALA A 182 32.69 14.96 -4.66
N LEU A 183 32.52 14.81 -3.34
CA LEU A 183 31.66 13.78 -2.78
C LEU A 183 30.20 13.92 -3.23
N LEU A 184 29.66 15.14 -3.27
CA LEU A 184 28.29 15.36 -3.74
C LEU A 184 28.09 14.91 -5.20
N ALA A 185 29.06 15.20 -6.07
CA ALA A 185 29.03 14.75 -7.46
C ALA A 185 29.14 13.22 -7.58
N ASP A 186 29.99 12.60 -6.76
CA ASP A 186 30.20 11.14 -6.73
C ASP A 186 28.97 10.35 -6.22
N LEU A 187 27.98 11.02 -5.63
CA LEU A 187 26.76 10.40 -5.10
C LEU A 187 25.58 10.43 -6.06
N ALA A 188 25.73 11.03 -7.25
CA ALA A 188 24.63 11.24 -8.19
C ALA A 188 23.87 9.95 -8.54
N ASP A 189 24.59 8.85 -8.82
CA ASP A 189 23.98 7.57 -9.16
C ASP A 189 23.21 6.96 -7.97
N GLU A 190 23.77 7.03 -6.75
CA GLU A 190 23.07 6.54 -5.54
C GLU A 190 21.82 7.36 -5.25
N VAL A 191 21.85 8.69 -5.45
CA VAL A 191 20.65 9.53 -5.31
C VAL A 191 19.61 9.19 -6.37
N ALA A 192 20.02 8.94 -7.62
CA ALA A 192 19.10 8.53 -8.68
C ALA A 192 18.40 7.20 -8.34
N GLU A 193 19.12 6.22 -7.78
CA GLU A 193 18.52 4.96 -7.31
C GLU A 193 17.49 5.17 -6.19
N LEU A 194 17.77 6.07 -5.23
CA LEU A 194 16.83 6.41 -4.16
C LEU A 194 15.54 7.02 -4.71
N VAL A 195 15.66 7.99 -5.64
CA VAL A 195 14.54 8.66 -6.31
C VAL A 195 13.70 7.67 -7.14
N LEU A 196 14.36 6.80 -7.90
CA LEU A 196 13.68 5.78 -8.70
C LEU A 196 12.92 4.79 -7.83
N ARG A 197 13.52 4.37 -6.70
CA ARG A 197 12.86 3.49 -5.72
C ARG A 197 11.62 4.14 -5.12
N ASN A 198 11.68 5.42 -4.78
CA ASN A 198 10.54 6.17 -4.26
C ASN A 198 9.41 6.28 -5.31
N SER A 199 9.77 6.68 -6.53
CA SER A 199 8.84 6.81 -7.67
C SER A 199 8.14 5.48 -8.00
N TYR A 200 8.89 4.37 -8.00
CA TYR A 200 8.35 3.02 -8.21
C TYR A 200 7.31 2.66 -7.15
N ARG A 201 7.63 2.90 -5.87
CA ARG A 201 6.74 2.58 -4.75
C ARG A 201 5.48 3.42 -4.76
N GLN A 202 5.57 4.72 -5.01
CA GLN A 202 4.41 5.62 -5.02
C GLN A 202 3.44 5.31 -6.16
N THR A 203 3.95 5.03 -7.36
CA THR A 203 3.11 4.63 -8.51
C THR A 203 2.51 3.23 -8.31
N GLY A 204 3.22 2.33 -7.64
CA GLY A 204 2.73 1.03 -7.16
C GLY A 204 1.57 1.18 -6.19
N ALA A 205 1.68 2.09 -5.21
CA ALA A 205 0.63 2.39 -4.23
C ALA A 205 -0.68 2.81 -4.91
N LEU A 206 -0.60 3.71 -5.91
CA LEU A 206 -1.77 4.12 -6.69
C LEU A 206 -2.40 2.95 -7.46
N SER A 207 -1.60 1.96 -7.86
CA SER A 207 -2.11 0.77 -8.53
C SER A 207 -2.87 -0.15 -7.58
N LEU A 208 -2.35 -0.34 -6.37
CA LEU A 208 -3.05 -1.08 -5.29
C LEU A 208 -4.34 -0.36 -4.88
N MET A 209 -4.26 0.96 -4.67
CA MET A 209 -5.42 1.79 -4.35
C MET A 209 -6.49 1.73 -5.43
N ALA A 210 -6.11 1.81 -6.72
CA ALA A 210 -7.05 1.73 -7.83
C ALA A 210 -7.72 0.34 -7.91
N ALA A 211 -6.98 -0.74 -7.65
CA ALA A 211 -7.54 -2.09 -7.62
C ALA A 211 -8.58 -2.29 -6.51
N GLN A 212 -8.42 -1.59 -5.38
CA GLN A 212 -9.34 -1.63 -4.25
C GLN A 212 -10.41 -0.53 -4.28
N ALA A 213 -10.30 0.46 -5.17
CA ALA A 213 -11.10 1.68 -5.14
C ALA A 213 -12.61 1.48 -5.18
N PRO A 214 -13.18 0.54 -5.97
CA PRO A 214 -14.62 0.26 -5.92
C PRO A 214 -15.07 -0.23 -4.54
N ARG A 215 -14.30 -1.15 -3.93
CA ARG A 215 -14.58 -1.71 -2.60
C ARG A 215 -14.47 -0.64 -1.51
N LEU A 216 -13.50 0.28 -1.66
CA LEU A 216 -13.18 1.30 -0.65
C LEU A 216 -13.86 2.65 -0.90
N LEU A 217 -14.77 2.77 -1.88
CA LEU A 217 -15.37 4.06 -2.26
C LEU A 217 -16.07 4.76 -1.08
N GLY A 218 -16.78 4.01 -0.24
CA GLY A 218 -17.43 4.57 0.95
C GLY A 218 -16.45 5.12 1.99
N GLU A 219 -15.23 4.59 2.05
CA GLU A 219 -14.16 5.10 2.91
C GLU A 219 -13.51 6.33 2.31
N HIS A 220 -13.18 6.30 1.01
CA HIS A 220 -12.67 7.46 0.30
C HIS A 220 -13.64 8.65 0.41
N ALA A 221 -14.95 8.41 0.32
CA ALA A 221 -15.96 9.45 0.53
C ALA A 221 -15.91 10.07 1.94
N ARG A 222 -15.65 9.28 2.99
CA ARG A 222 -15.47 9.81 4.36
C ARG A 222 -14.19 10.60 4.48
N GLN A 223 -13.10 10.10 3.91
CA GLN A 223 -11.81 10.79 3.92
C GLN A 223 -11.90 12.14 3.20
N ILE A 224 -12.55 12.20 2.03
CA ILE A 224 -12.83 13.47 1.32
C ILE A 224 -13.60 14.44 2.24
N ARG A 225 -14.70 13.99 2.85
CA ARG A 225 -15.48 14.84 3.77
C ARG A 225 -14.68 15.32 4.98
N ALA A 226 -13.83 14.48 5.55
CA ALA A 226 -12.98 14.85 6.69
C ALA A 226 -11.95 15.90 6.27
N LEU A 227 -11.24 15.69 5.16
CA LEU A 227 -10.28 16.65 4.62
C LEU A 227 -10.93 17.99 4.28
N GLU A 228 -12.14 17.97 3.75
CA GLU A 228 -12.92 19.17 3.41
C GLU A 228 -13.39 19.91 4.68
N ALA A 229 -13.89 19.18 5.69
CA ALA A 229 -14.28 19.76 6.97
C ALA A 229 -13.10 20.40 7.72
N ASP A 230 -11.91 19.82 7.58
CA ASP A 230 -10.65 20.35 8.13
C ASP A 230 -10.07 21.48 7.28
N GLY A 231 -10.70 21.85 6.16
CA GLY A 231 -10.26 22.93 5.26
C GLY A 231 -8.99 22.60 4.47
N ARG A 232 -8.61 21.33 4.37
CA ARG A 232 -7.40 20.86 3.68
C ARG A 232 -7.59 20.69 2.17
N ILE A 233 -8.84 20.55 1.72
CA ILE A 233 -9.21 20.43 0.30
C ILE A 233 -10.41 21.31 -0.03
N THR A 234 -10.55 21.63 -1.31
CA THR A 234 -11.79 22.11 -1.93
C THR A 234 -12.10 21.19 -3.09
N ARG A 235 -13.19 20.43 -3.03
CA ARG A 235 -13.46 19.38 -4.04
C ARG A 235 -13.43 19.90 -5.47
N GLU A 236 -13.93 21.11 -5.71
CA GLU A 236 -13.93 21.74 -7.03
C GLU A 236 -12.51 22.07 -7.53
N LEU A 237 -11.62 22.55 -6.64
CA LEU A 237 -10.24 22.90 -7.00
C LEU A 237 -9.36 21.67 -7.17
N ASP A 238 -9.56 20.67 -6.30
CA ASP A 238 -8.78 19.44 -6.28
C ASP A 238 -9.31 18.39 -7.28
N GLY A 239 -10.45 18.67 -7.94
CA GLY A 239 -11.08 17.78 -8.90
C GLY A 239 -11.56 16.47 -8.27
N LEU A 240 -12.09 16.53 -7.05
CA LEU A 240 -12.66 15.39 -6.34
C LEU A 240 -14.20 15.38 -6.49
N PRO A 241 -14.83 14.19 -6.51
CA PRO A 241 -16.26 14.08 -6.79
C PRO A 241 -17.13 14.55 -5.61
N GLY A 242 -18.26 15.19 -5.95
CA GLY A 242 -19.32 15.50 -4.99
C GLY A 242 -20.09 14.25 -4.54
N ASP A 243 -20.92 14.39 -3.51
CA ASP A 243 -21.66 13.24 -2.93
C ASP A 243 -22.59 12.55 -3.94
N ALA A 244 -23.30 13.31 -4.79
CA ALA A 244 -24.18 12.74 -5.82
C ALA A 244 -23.40 11.93 -6.88
N GLU A 245 -22.17 12.35 -7.20
CA GLU A 245 -21.32 11.63 -8.14
C GLU A 245 -20.74 10.35 -7.50
N LEU A 246 -20.35 10.41 -6.23
CA LEU A 246 -19.92 9.25 -5.46
C LEU A 246 -21.04 8.19 -5.38
N GLU A 247 -22.28 8.60 -5.13
CA GLU A 247 -23.44 7.71 -5.14
C GLU A 247 -23.68 7.05 -6.50
N ALA A 248 -23.58 7.83 -7.58
CA ALA A 248 -23.72 7.31 -8.94
C ALA A 248 -22.62 6.30 -9.30
N ARG A 249 -21.36 6.56 -8.88
CA ARG A 249 -20.23 5.64 -9.06
C ARG A 249 -20.43 4.36 -8.25
N ALA A 250 -20.87 4.46 -6.99
CA ALA A 250 -21.17 3.29 -6.17
C ALA A 250 -22.24 2.40 -6.81
N ALA A 251 -23.33 2.99 -7.33
CA ALA A 251 -24.39 2.27 -8.03
C ALA A 251 -23.89 1.59 -9.32
N ALA A 252 -22.85 2.14 -9.95
CA ALA A 252 -22.20 1.57 -11.14
C ALA A 252 -21.06 0.58 -10.82
N GLY A 253 -20.75 0.33 -9.54
CA GLY A 253 -19.62 -0.51 -9.13
C GLY A 253 -18.25 0.11 -9.45
N LEU A 254 -18.18 1.43 -9.58
CA LEU A 254 -16.95 2.18 -9.85
C LEU A 254 -16.37 2.76 -8.55
N GLY A 255 -15.07 3.04 -8.57
CA GLY A 255 -14.35 3.72 -7.48
C GLY A 255 -13.88 5.12 -7.88
N LEU A 256 -12.95 5.67 -7.10
CA LEU A 256 -12.14 6.81 -7.54
C LEU A 256 -11.16 6.37 -8.64
N THR A 257 -10.90 7.27 -9.58
CA THR A 257 -9.90 7.11 -10.63
C THR A 257 -8.49 7.37 -10.09
N ARG A 258 -7.45 6.92 -10.82
CA ARG A 258 -6.05 7.13 -10.41
C ARG A 258 -5.69 8.61 -10.18
N PRO A 259 -6.10 9.58 -11.01
CA PRO A 259 -5.85 11.00 -10.74
C PRO A 259 -6.48 11.51 -9.45
N GLU A 260 -7.67 11.03 -9.08
CA GLU A 260 -8.34 11.40 -7.81
C GLU A 260 -7.65 10.73 -6.62
N LEU A 261 -7.22 9.47 -6.77
CA LEU A 261 -6.46 8.76 -5.76
C LEU A 261 -5.08 9.38 -5.51
N ALA A 262 -4.44 9.93 -6.56
CA ALA A 262 -3.18 10.67 -6.44
C ALA A 262 -3.33 11.94 -5.60
N VAL A 263 -4.43 12.68 -5.78
CA VAL A 263 -4.78 13.84 -4.94
C VAL A 263 -4.99 13.40 -3.49
N LEU A 264 -5.78 12.35 -3.25
CA LEU A 264 -5.98 11.83 -1.89
C LEU A 264 -4.68 11.36 -1.23
N LEU A 265 -3.80 10.69 -1.97
CA LEU A 265 -2.50 10.25 -1.48
C LEU A 265 -1.62 11.43 -1.04
N ALA A 266 -1.62 12.53 -1.81
CA ALA A 266 -0.87 13.73 -1.47
C ALA A 266 -1.38 14.37 -0.16
N HIS A 267 -2.70 14.54 0.00
CA HIS A 267 -3.26 15.11 1.22
C HIS A 267 -3.09 14.19 2.44
N ALA A 268 -3.24 12.88 2.26
CA ALA A 268 -2.98 11.89 3.31
C ALA A 268 -1.53 11.92 3.76
N LYS A 269 -0.57 12.08 2.83
CA LYS A 269 0.85 12.24 3.15
C LYS A 269 1.11 13.46 4.02
N LEU A 270 0.60 14.63 3.63
CA LEU A 270 0.76 15.84 4.42
C LEU A 270 0.16 15.67 5.82
N GLN A 271 -1.03 15.08 5.93
CA GLN A 271 -1.70 14.90 7.23
C GLN A 271 -0.91 13.96 8.14
N LEU A 272 -0.42 12.86 7.58
CA LEU A 272 0.32 11.86 8.33
C LEU A 272 1.68 12.41 8.77
N ASP A 273 2.38 13.13 7.90
CA ASP A 273 3.66 13.76 8.23
C ASP A 273 3.52 14.81 9.34
N GLU A 274 2.49 15.67 9.26
CA GLU A 274 2.13 16.64 10.32
C GLU A 274 1.86 15.91 11.65
N ALA A 275 0.97 14.91 11.63
CA ALA A 275 0.59 14.18 12.84
C ALA A 275 1.77 13.43 13.47
N LEU A 276 2.67 12.84 12.67
CA LEU A 276 3.86 12.17 13.17
C LEU A 276 4.87 13.17 13.74
N THR A 277 5.05 14.31 13.07
CA THR A 277 5.95 15.40 13.49
C THR A 277 5.44 16.15 14.72
N GLU A 278 4.22 15.93 15.18
CA GLU A 278 3.73 16.43 16.48
C GLU A 278 4.00 15.45 17.63
N THR A 279 4.39 14.20 17.34
CA THR A 279 4.56 13.13 18.34
C THR A 279 6.03 12.91 18.72
N GLY A 280 6.31 12.20 19.81
CA GLY A 280 7.70 11.79 20.16
C GLY A 280 8.25 10.62 19.33
N LEU A 281 7.49 10.11 18.35
CA LEU A 281 7.77 8.80 17.74
C LEU A 281 9.13 8.74 17.03
N ALA A 282 9.52 9.78 16.29
CA ALA A 282 10.81 9.82 15.58
C ALA A 282 12.04 9.79 16.52
N ASP A 283 11.85 10.02 17.82
CA ASP A 283 12.91 10.00 18.83
C ASP A 283 13.04 8.63 19.53
N GLU A 284 12.15 7.68 19.23
CA GLU A 284 12.18 6.32 19.77
C GLU A 284 13.38 5.52 19.25
N PRO A 285 14.05 4.74 20.12
CA PRO A 285 15.16 3.88 19.71
C PRO A 285 14.77 2.87 18.63
N GLY A 286 15.66 2.66 17.66
CA GLY A 286 15.50 1.67 16.58
C GLY A 286 14.96 2.25 15.27
N LEU A 287 14.50 3.50 15.26
CA LEU A 287 14.09 4.20 14.04
C LEU A 287 15.25 4.88 13.31
N GLU A 288 16.47 4.85 13.84
CA GLU A 288 17.67 5.37 13.17
C GLU A 288 17.93 4.69 11.83
N THR A 289 17.50 3.44 11.68
CA THR A 289 17.63 2.69 10.43
C THR A 289 16.83 3.32 9.28
N ILE A 290 15.73 4.00 9.58
CA ILE A 290 14.94 4.75 8.58
C ILE A 290 15.78 5.92 8.05
N LEU A 291 16.40 6.68 8.96
CA LEU A 291 17.29 7.78 8.60
C LEU A 291 18.49 7.29 7.79
N GLU A 292 19.12 6.19 8.18
CA GLU A 292 20.27 5.63 7.46
C GLU A 292 19.91 5.19 6.04
N ARG A 293 18.71 4.64 5.82
CA ARG A 293 18.22 4.19 4.51
C ARG A 293 17.76 5.32 3.58
N TYR A 294 17.50 6.50 4.14
CA TYR A 294 17.20 7.71 3.38
C TYR A 294 18.46 8.28 2.69
N PHE A 295 19.61 8.23 3.35
CA PHE A 295 20.86 8.72 2.76
C PHE A 295 21.54 7.65 1.89
N PRO A 296 22.36 8.08 0.91
CA PRO A 296 23.27 7.17 0.20
C PRO A 296 24.10 6.30 1.15
N ASN A 297 24.27 5.03 0.81
CA ASN A 297 24.93 4.04 1.68
C ASN A 297 26.35 4.49 2.08
N ARG A 298 27.08 5.13 1.15
CA ARG A 298 28.41 5.68 1.43
C ARG A 298 28.40 6.75 2.53
N LEU A 299 27.36 7.59 2.57
CA LEU A 299 27.20 8.61 3.59
C LEU A 299 26.78 8.01 4.93
N ALA A 300 25.84 7.07 4.92
CA ALA A 300 25.43 6.38 6.14
C ALA A 300 26.61 5.67 6.82
N ALA A 301 27.44 4.97 6.04
CA ALA A 301 28.62 4.28 6.55
C ALA A 301 29.70 5.24 7.08
N ARG A 302 29.94 6.37 6.41
CA ARG A 302 31.03 7.30 6.76
C ARG A 302 30.64 8.32 7.83
N PHE A 303 29.40 8.81 7.80
CA PHE A 303 28.91 9.94 8.61
C PHE A 303 27.77 9.54 9.55
N GLY A 304 27.63 8.27 9.93
CA GLY A 304 26.53 7.80 10.80
C GLY A 304 26.38 8.58 12.12
N ALA A 305 27.47 9.08 12.70
CA ALA A 305 27.39 9.97 13.87
C ALA A 305 26.83 11.36 13.53
N GLY A 306 27.16 11.90 12.35
CA GLY A 306 26.61 13.15 11.83
C GLY A 306 25.13 13.02 11.48
N LEU A 307 24.70 11.87 10.95
CA LEU A 307 23.29 11.57 10.70
C LEU A 307 22.45 11.67 11.97
N ARG A 308 22.93 11.08 13.09
CA ARG A 308 22.23 11.19 14.38
C ARG A 308 22.10 12.64 14.90
N ARG A 309 23.00 13.54 14.48
CA ARG A 309 22.97 14.97 14.80
C ARG A 309 22.35 15.83 13.69
N HIS A 310 21.81 15.21 12.63
CA HIS A 310 21.27 15.94 11.50
C HIS A 310 20.15 16.87 11.95
N ARG A 311 20.20 18.13 11.52
CA ARG A 311 19.27 19.17 11.98
C ARG A 311 17.81 18.87 11.65
N LEU A 312 17.57 18.12 10.57
CA LEU A 312 16.26 17.68 10.11
C LEU A 312 16.01 16.19 10.36
N ARG A 313 16.72 15.57 11.32
CA ARG A 313 16.60 14.12 11.59
C ARG A 313 15.14 13.71 11.80
N ARG A 314 14.41 14.48 12.63
CA ARG A 314 13.04 14.17 13.02
C ARG A 314 12.09 14.24 11.82
N GLU A 315 12.19 15.31 11.06
CA GLU A 315 11.39 15.58 9.86
C GLU A 315 11.63 14.52 8.78
N ILE A 316 12.89 14.14 8.54
CA ILE A 316 13.23 13.07 7.58
C ILE A 316 12.62 11.74 8.02
N ILE A 317 12.74 11.37 9.31
CA ILE A 317 12.18 10.13 9.83
C ILE A 317 10.65 10.13 9.69
N CYS A 318 9.96 11.20 10.09
CA CYS A 318 8.50 11.30 9.97
C CYS A 318 8.03 11.17 8.51
N ASN A 319 8.66 11.90 7.59
CA ASN A 319 8.30 11.87 6.18
C ASN A 319 8.54 10.49 5.57
N GLU A 320 9.66 9.82 5.91
CA GLU A 320 9.93 8.47 5.44
C GLU A 320 8.99 7.43 6.03
N MET A 321 8.60 7.57 7.31
CA MET A 321 7.57 6.71 7.91
C MET A 321 6.22 6.88 7.20
N ALA A 322 5.83 8.13 6.91
CA ALA A 322 4.61 8.41 6.16
C ALA A 322 4.67 7.82 4.74
N ASN A 323 5.79 8.02 4.03
CA ASN A 323 6.01 7.43 2.70
C ASN A 323 5.91 5.91 2.74
N GLU A 324 6.56 5.24 3.70
CA GLU A 324 6.55 3.79 3.79
C GLU A 324 5.14 3.23 3.99
N VAL A 325 4.40 3.79 4.95
CA VAL A 325 3.03 3.37 5.26
C VAL A 325 2.12 3.60 4.06
N LEU A 326 2.15 4.80 3.48
CA LEU A 326 1.25 5.15 2.39
C LEU A 326 1.57 4.40 1.10
N ASN A 327 2.85 4.14 0.83
CA ASN A 327 3.27 3.42 -0.36
C ASN A 327 2.89 1.93 -0.33
N ARG A 328 2.68 1.35 0.85
CA ARG A 328 2.28 -0.06 1.01
C ARG A 328 0.80 -0.24 1.33
N MET A 329 0.22 0.65 2.12
CA MET A 329 -1.14 0.51 2.65
C MET A 329 -2.16 1.47 2.02
N GLY A 330 -1.70 2.50 1.31
CA GLY A 330 -2.54 3.48 0.62
C GLY A 330 -3.06 4.62 1.51
N ALA A 331 -3.64 5.62 0.86
CA ALA A 331 -4.05 6.89 1.47
C ALA A 331 -5.09 6.77 2.60
N GLY A 332 -5.97 5.77 2.52
CA GLY A 332 -7.06 5.59 3.48
C GLY A 332 -6.68 4.84 4.75
N PHE A 333 -5.51 4.19 4.80
CA PHE A 333 -5.17 3.23 5.85
C PHE A 333 -5.15 3.83 7.26
N ALA A 334 -4.35 4.88 7.47
CA ALA A 334 -4.23 5.51 8.79
C ALA A 334 -5.56 6.11 9.26
N PHE A 335 -6.28 6.76 8.34
CA PHE A 335 -7.61 7.31 8.61
C PHE A 335 -8.61 6.22 9.01
N ARG A 336 -8.62 5.08 8.29
CA ARG A 336 -9.51 3.95 8.56
C ARG A 336 -9.23 3.32 9.93
N LEU A 337 -7.97 3.11 10.27
CA LEU A 337 -7.60 2.55 11.57
C LEU A 337 -8.00 3.47 12.72
N ALA A 338 -7.75 4.78 12.58
CA ALA A 338 -8.17 5.76 13.59
C ALA A 338 -9.71 5.80 13.75
N ASP A 339 -10.46 5.80 12.64
CA ASP A 339 -11.94 5.79 12.62
C ASP A 339 -12.52 4.49 13.21
N THR A 340 -11.88 3.36 12.98
CA THR A 340 -12.43 2.03 13.33
C THR A 340 -12.02 1.57 14.73
N GLU A 341 -10.73 1.74 15.08
CA GLU A 341 -10.19 1.27 16.36
C GLU A 341 -10.21 2.37 17.43
N GLY A 342 -10.45 3.64 17.07
CA GLY A 342 -10.49 4.75 18.01
C GLY A 342 -9.13 5.08 18.63
N VAL A 343 -8.03 4.76 17.92
CA VAL A 343 -6.66 4.95 18.40
C VAL A 343 -6.01 6.21 17.82
N ALA A 344 -4.96 6.70 18.48
CA ALA A 344 -4.14 7.77 17.93
C ALA A 344 -3.38 7.28 16.69
N THR A 345 -3.16 8.16 15.71
CA THR A 345 -2.41 7.86 14.49
C THR A 345 -1.03 7.28 14.81
N ALA A 346 -0.32 7.81 15.81
CA ALA A 346 1.00 7.33 16.21
C ALA A 346 0.99 5.85 16.62
N ASP A 347 -0.04 5.38 17.34
CA ASP A 347 -0.16 4.00 17.77
C ASP A 347 -0.44 3.07 16.58
N ALA A 348 -1.28 3.50 15.65
CA ALA A 348 -1.54 2.77 14.41
C ALA A 348 -0.26 2.61 13.56
N ILE A 349 0.56 3.66 13.46
CA ILE A 349 1.84 3.60 12.74
C ILE A 349 2.85 2.71 13.48
N GLN A 350 2.94 2.79 14.80
CA GLN A 350 3.79 1.87 15.57
C GLN A 350 3.38 0.40 15.38
N ALA A 351 2.08 0.11 15.42
CA ALA A 351 1.55 -1.23 15.16
C ALA A 351 1.89 -1.69 13.73
N TYR A 352 1.82 -0.81 12.74
CA TYR A 352 2.25 -1.11 11.36
C TYR A 352 3.72 -1.54 11.31
N PHE A 353 4.63 -0.76 11.89
CA PHE A 353 6.06 -1.12 11.89
C PHE A 353 6.33 -2.42 12.65
N ALA A 354 5.61 -2.68 13.75
CA ALA A 354 5.70 -3.95 14.46
C ALA A 354 5.28 -5.13 13.58
N ILE A 355 4.15 -5.03 12.86
CA ILE A 355 3.66 -6.10 11.99
C ILE A 355 4.56 -6.34 10.79
N ARG A 356 5.07 -5.25 10.19
CA ARG A 356 6.07 -5.33 9.13
C ARG A 356 7.28 -6.15 9.58
N ASP A 357 7.77 -5.91 10.79
CA ASP A 357 8.93 -6.60 11.34
C ASP A 357 8.61 -8.04 11.78
N ILE A 358 7.45 -8.27 12.43
CA ILE A 358 6.98 -9.60 12.88
C ILE A 358 6.92 -10.58 11.71
N HIS A 359 6.33 -10.15 10.59
CA HIS A 359 6.15 -11.00 9.40
C HIS A 359 7.26 -10.85 8.35
N GLY A 360 8.28 -10.02 8.59
CA GLY A 360 9.39 -9.81 7.65
C GLY A 360 8.96 -9.26 6.30
N LEU A 361 7.96 -8.36 6.28
CA LEU A 361 7.28 -7.92 5.06
C LEU A 361 8.20 -7.17 4.09
N GLU A 362 9.26 -6.51 4.57
CA GLU A 362 10.23 -5.83 3.70
C GLU A 362 10.88 -6.78 2.69
N ALA A 363 11.31 -7.96 3.14
CA ALA A 363 11.95 -8.95 2.29
C ALA A 363 10.93 -9.56 1.30
N LEU A 364 9.71 -9.78 1.76
CA LEU A 364 8.63 -10.30 0.93
C LEU A 364 8.24 -9.31 -0.17
N TRP A 365 8.07 -8.02 0.16
CA TRP A 365 7.83 -6.99 -0.82
C TRP A 365 8.97 -6.87 -1.82
N ALA A 366 10.23 -6.90 -1.39
CA ALA A 366 11.37 -6.86 -2.30
C ALA A 366 11.38 -8.06 -3.27
N ALA A 367 11.01 -9.26 -2.80
CA ALA A 367 10.89 -10.44 -3.65
C ALA A 367 9.77 -10.30 -4.68
N ILE A 368 8.62 -9.72 -4.29
CA ILE A 368 7.49 -9.48 -5.21
C ILE A 368 7.83 -8.35 -6.19
N ASP A 369 8.41 -7.24 -5.72
CA ASP A 369 8.84 -6.10 -6.54
C ASP A 369 9.86 -6.55 -7.59
N GLY A 370 10.76 -7.47 -7.23
CA GLY A 370 11.73 -8.09 -8.14
C GLY A 370 11.15 -8.93 -9.27
N LEU A 371 9.84 -9.20 -9.29
CA LEU A 371 9.15 -9.88 -10.39
C LEU A 371 8.60 -8.93 -11.46
N ASP A 372 8.83 -7.62 -11.33
CA ASP A 372 8.39 -6.66 -12.35
C ASP A 372 8.96 -6.99 -13.73
N GLY A 373 8.11 -6.94 -14.74
CA GLY A 373 8.42 -7.39 -16.11
C GLY A 373 8.68 -8.90 -16.29
N GLN A 374 8.67 -9.70 -15.22
CA GLN A 374 8.89 -11.16 -15.28
C GLN A 374 7.60 -11.97 -15.21
N VAL A 375 6.62 -11.50 -14.44
CA VAL A 375 5.27 -12.08 -14.36
C VAL A 375 4.22 -11.09 -14.84
N ALA A 376 2.99 -11.55 -15.07
CA ALA A 376 1.89 -10.65 -15.40
C ALA A 376 1.65 -9.66 -14.24
N ALA A 377 1.49 -8.37 -14.55
CA ALA A 377 1.24 -7.32 -13.55
C ALA A 377 0.07 -7.64 -12.61
N GLY A 378 -0.98 -8.30 -13.11
CA GLY A 378 -2.11 -8.77 -12.30
C GLY A 378 -1.70 -9.79 -11.22
N THR A 379 -0.79 -10.71 -11.55
CA THR A 379 -0.26 -11.69 -10.57
C THR A 379 0.59 -11.02 -9.50
N GLN A 380 1.43 -10.05 -9.88
CA GLN A 380 2.20 -9.27 -8.92
C GLN A 380 1.27 -8.45 -7.99
N MET A 381 0.23 -7.84 -8.55
CA MET A 381 -0.80 -7.10 -7.81
C MET A 381 -1.54 -7.99 -6.81
N GLU A 382 -1.96 -9.19 -7.23
CA GLU A 382 -2.61 -10.18 -6.36
C GLU A 382 -1.74 -10.52 -5.14
N MET A 383 -0.44 -10.70 -5.34
CA MET A 383 0.49 -10.97 -4.24
C MET A 383 0.65 -9.76 -3.31
N GLN A 384 0.82 -8.55 -3.85
CA GLN A 384 0.92 -7.33 -3.05
C GLN A 384 -0.34 -7.10 -2.20
N LEU A 385 -1.53 -7.31 -2.76
CA LEU A 385 -2.81 -7.19 -2.04
C LEU A 385 -2.95 -8.22 -0.92
N ALA A 386 -2.45 -9.44 -1.11
CA ALA A 386 -2.44 -10.45 -0.04
C ALA A 386 -1.51 -10.06 1.13
N VAL A 387 -0.37 -9.43 0.82
CA VAL A 387 0.53 -8.91 1.87
C VAL A 387 -0.10 -7.71 2.59
N LEU A 388 -0.78 -6.82 1.86
CA LEU A 388 -1.53 -5.70 2.45
C LEU A 388 -2.60 -6.21 3.42
N ASP A 389 -3.36 -7.23 3.04
CA ASP A 389 -4.42 -7.81 3.88
C ASP A 389 -3.86 -8.43 5.18
N LEU A 390 -2.74 -9.17 5.08
CA LEU A 390 -2.02 -9.69 6.24
C LEU A 390 -1.56 -8.56 7.17
N ALA A 391 -0.96 -7.51 6.60
CA ALA A 391 -0.47 -6.37 7.36
C ALA A 391 -1.62 -5.65 8.09
N GLU A 392 -2.71 -5.37 7.39
CA GLU A 392 -3.87 -4.68 7.97
C GLU A 392 -4.54 -5.50 9.09
N THR A 393 -4.71 -6.81 8.87
CA THR A 393 -5.27 -7.73 9.88
C THR A 393 -4.38 -7.81 11.11
N GLY A 394 -3.06 -7.91 10.92
CA GLY A 394 -2.10 -7.92 12.02
C GLY A 394 -2.10 -6.62 12.81
N VAL A 395 -2.19 -5.47 12.13
CA VAL A 395 -2.18 -4.16 12.79
C VAL A 395 -3.41 -4.00 13.68
N ALA A 396 -4.59 -4.30 13.14
CA ALA A 396 -5.82 -4.30 13.91
C ALA A 396 -5.76 -5.28 15.10
N TRP A 397 -5.15 -6.46 14.90
CA TRP A 397 -4.94 -7.42 15.99
C TRP A 397 -4.09 -6.83 17.13
N LEU A 398 -2.95 -6.20 16.82
CA LEU A 398 -2.09 -5.60 17.86
C LEU A 398 -2.83 -4.53 18.64
N LEU A 399 -3.51 -3.62 17.94
CA LEU A 399 -4.24 -2.51 18.57
C LEU A 399 -5.34 -3.01 19.52
N ARG A 400 -6.00 -4.13 19.18
CA ARG A 400 -7.08 -4.71 20.01
C ARG A 400 -6.60 -5.60 21.15
N ASN A 401 -5.45 -6.26 21.00
CA ASN A 401 -5.03 -7.32 21.91
C ASN A 401 -3.84 -6.94 22.80
N LEU A 402 -3.10 -5.88 22.46
CA LEU A 402 -2.13 -5.29 23.38
C LEU A 402 -2.89 -4.41 24.39
N GLY A 403 -2.67 -4.65 25.69
CA GLY A 403 -3.34 -3.87 26.74
C GLY A 403 -2.92 -2.41 26.74
N GLU A 404 -3.77 -1.53 27.26
CA GLU A 404 -3.46 -0.11 27.45
C GLU A 404 -2.12 0.06 28.19
N GLY A 405 -1.23 0.89 27.65
CA GLY A 405 0.11 1.12 28.20
C GLY A 405 1.18 0.09 27.80
N THR A 406 0.84 -0.93 27.01
CA THR A 406 1.83 -1.85 26.43
C THR A 406 2.66 -1.13 25.39
N VAL A 407 3.99 -1.15 25.54
CA VAL A 407 4.91 -0.65 24.51
C VAL A 407 4.89 -1.62 23.34
N ILE A 408 4.21 -1.26 22.25
CA ILE A 408 4.02 -2.09 21.04
C ILE A 408 5.35 -2.70 20.57
N ARG A 409 6.42 -1.88 20.57
CA ARG A 409 7.76 -2.32 20.17
C ARG A 409 8.32 -3.46 21.05
N ALA A 410 8.07 -3.42 22.35
CA ALA A 410 8.54 -4.46 23.27
C ALA A 410 7.81 -5.79 23.01
N ALA A 411 6.50 -5.73 22.74
CA ALA A 411 5.71 -6.90 22.37
C ALA A 411 6.13 -7.47 20.99
N ALA A 412 6.54 -6.60 20.05
CA ALA A 412 6.90 -6.99 18.69
C ALA A 412 8.05 -8.01 18.63
N GLY A 413 9.09 -7.86 19.47
CA GLY A 413 10.23 -8.79 19.48
C GLY A 413 9.84 -10.20 19.91
N HIS A 414 8.99 -10.33 20.94
CA HIS A 414 8.46 -11.61 21.38
C HIS A 414 7.54 -12.23 20.31
N LEU A 415 6.60 -11.46 19.78
CA LEU A 415 5.67 -11.92 18.74
C LEU A 415 6.40 -12.33 17.45
N GLN A 416 7.47 -11.61 17.07
CA GLN A 416 8.32 -11.97 15.94
C GLN A 416 9.00 -13.33 16.16
N ALA A 417 9.52 -13.59 17.37
CA ALA A 417 10.12 -14.88 17.70
C ALA A 417 9.09 -16.02 17.63
N GLN A 418 7.87 -15.80 18.13
CA GLN A 418 6.78 -16.78 18.05
C GLN A 418 6.32 -17.01 16.60
N ALA A 419 6.19 -15.96 15.79
CA ALA A 419 5.83 -16.09 14.37
C ALA A 419 6.86 -16.90 13.58
N ARG A 420 8.16 -16.64 13.78
CA ARG A 420 9.24 -17.44 13.16
C ARG A 420 9.26 -18.88 13.64
N ALA A 421 9.04 -19.10 14.94
CA ALA A 421 8.97 -20.45 15.50
C ALA A 421 7.78 -21.23 14.92
N LEU A 422 6.63 -20.58 14.73
CA LEU A 422 5.46 -21.18 14.07
C LEU A 422 5.76 -21.50 12.60
N GLU A 423 6.35 -20.56 11.84
CA GLU A 423 6.70 -20.78 10.44
C GLU A 423 7.58 -22.03 10.25
N ALA A 424 8.53 -22.25 11.17
CA ALA A 424 9.43 -23.41 11.13
C ALA A 424 8.74 -24.76 11.37
N VAL A 425 7.59 -24.78 12.05
CA VAL A 425 6.84 -26.01 12.37
C VAL A 425 5.51 -26.12 11.62
N LEU A 426 5.17 -25.14 10.79
CA LEU A 426 3.84 -24.95 10.23
C LEU A 426 3.33 -26.19 9.48
N GLU A 427 4.16 -26.80 8.63
CA GLU A 427 3.78 -27.99 7.86
C GLU A 427 3.41 -29.18 8.74
N GLY A 428 4.02 -29.32 9.91
CA GLY A 428 3.76 -30.43 10.83
C GLY A 428 2.56 -30.24 11.75
N VAL A 429 2.00 -29.02 11.83
CA VAL A 429 0.87 -28.69 12.71
C VAL A 429 -0.42 -28.41 11.96
N LEU A 430 -0.36 -28.28 10.63
CA LEU A 430 -1.53 -28.10 9.79
C LEU A 430 -2.27 -29.43 9.59
N PRO A 431 -3.62 -29.41 9.58
CA PRO A 431 -4.37 -30.56 9.13
C PRO A 431 -4.10 -30.87 7.65
N GLU A 432 -4.17 -32.15 7.27
CA GLU A 432 -3.84 -32.63 5.91
C GLU A 432 -4.58 -31.87 4.80
N ALA A 433 -5.88 -31.59 5.00
CA ALA A 433 -6.68 -30.85 4.03
C ALA A 433 -6.14 -29.43 3.79
N GLU A 434 -5.63 -28.77 4.84
CA GLU A 434 -5.06 -27.44 4.73
C GLU A 434 -3.69 -27.49 4.06
N HIS A 435 -2.85 -28.47 4.43
CA HIS A 435 -1.57 -28.72 3.77
C HIS A 435 -1.73 -28.92 2.25
N GLN A 436 -2.74 -29.70 1.82
CA GLN A 436 -3.06 -29.89 0.41
C GLN A 436 -3.47 -28.56 -0.26
N ARG A 437 -4.34 -27.75 0.38
CA ARG A 437 -4.75 -26.44 -0.15
C ARG A 437 -3.56 -25.50 -0.36
N LEU A 438 -2.63 -25.44 0.59
CA LEU A 438 -1.43 -24.62 0.47
C LEU A 438 -0.55 -25.07 -0.70
N THR A 439 -0.38 -26.39 -0.85
CA THR A 439 0.38 -26.98 -1.96
C THR A 439 -0.22 -26.63 -3.32
N GLU A 440 -1.55 -26.73 -3.45
CA GLU A 440 -2.27 -26.37 -4.68
C GLU A 440 -2.16 -24.87 -5.00
N ARG A 441 -2.25 -24.00 -3.97
CA ARG A 441 -2.07 -22.55 -4.11
C ARG A 441 -0.66 -22.16 -4.54
N ALA A 442 0.36 -22.79 -3.95
CA ALA A 442 1.75 -22.61 -4.35
C ALA A 442 1.97 -23.05 -5.81
N ALA A 443 1.48 -24.24 -6.18
CA ALA A 443 1.58 -24.76 -7.54
C ALA A 443 0.89 -23.84 -8.57
N ALA A 444 -0.25 -23.22 -8.21
CA ALA A 444 -0.94 -22.26 -9.06
C ALA A 444 -0.12 -20.99 -9.31
N LEU A 445 0.58 -20.48 -8.29
CA LEU A 445 1.49 -19.33 -8.44
C LEU A 445 2.73 -19.68 -9.26
N VAL A 446 3.30 -20.88 -9.07
CA VAL A 446 4.40 -21.39 -9.91
C VAL A 446 3.96 -21.49 -11.37
N GLY A 447 2.74 -21.96 -11.62
CA GLY A 447 2.13 -21.99 -12.96
C GLY A 447 1.98 -20.61 -13.61
N LYS A 448 1.94 -19.53 -12.81
CA LYS A 448 1.94 -18.12 -13.26
C LYS A 448 3.35 -17.52 -13.41
N GLY A 449 4.41 -18.32 -13.22
CA GLY A 449 5.81 -17.90 -13.35
C GLY A 449 6.45 -17.38 -12.06
N VAL A 450 5.77 -17.48 -10.91
CA VAL A 450 6.34 -17.07 -9.62
C VAL A 450 7.38 -18.11 -9.16
N PRO A 451 8.57 -17.71 -8.67
CA PRO A 451 9.54 -18.66 -8.13
C PRO A 451 8.98 -19.50 -6.98
N ASP A 452 9.34 -20.79 -6.95
CA ASP A 452 8.81 -21.79 -6.01
C ASP A 452 8.88 -21.36 -4.52
N ALA A 453 10.02 -20.81 -4.10
CA ALA A 453 10.20 -20.34 -2.73
C ALA A 453 9.23 -19.20 -2.37
N LEU A 454 9.02 -18.25 -3.28
CA LEU A 454 8.09 -17.14 -3.08
C LEU A 454 6.64 -17.63 -3.16
N ALA A 455 6.31 -18.52 -4.10
CA ALA A 455 4.97 -19.10 -4.22
C ALA A 455 4.57 -19.87 -2.95
N THR A 456 5.49 -20.63 -2.37
CA THR A 456 5.31 -21.33 -1.10
C THR A 456 5.11 -20.36 0.05
N HIS A 457 5.92 -19.31 0.14
CA HIS A 457 5.77 -18.28 1.17
C HIS A 457 4.42 -17.54 1.04
N MET A 458 4.01 -17.18 -0.17
CA MET A 458 2.72 -16.55 -0.46
C MET A 458 1.53 -17.44 -0.11
N ALA A 459 1.63 -18.76 -0.30
CA ALA A 459 0.59 -19.69 0.12
C ALA A 459 0.45 -19.71 1.66
N ARG A 460 1.55 -19.58 2.40
CA ARG A 460 1.58 -19.65 3.87
C ARG A 460 1.10 -18.36 4.58
N LEU A 461 0.86 -17.24 3.88
CA LEU A 461 0.46 -15.99 4.53
C LEU A 461 -0.82 -16.11 5.37
N GLU A 462 -1.82 -16.83 4.85
CA GLU A 462 -3.11 -17.01 5.51
C GLU A 462 -2.99 -17.75 6.86
N PRO A 463 -2.36 -18.94 6.94
CA PRO A 463 -2.14 -19.58 8.23
C PRO A 463 -1.13 -18.83 9.12
N LEU A 464 -0.20 -18.07 8.55
CA LEU A 464 0.69 -17.19 9.34
C LEU A 464 -0.05 -16.01 9.97
N ALA A 465 -1.22 -15.59 9.45
CA ALA A 465 -2.06 -14.59 10.10
C ALA A 465 -2.55 -15.07 11.49
N ALA A 466 -2.71 -16.38 11.67
CA ALA A 466 -3.05 -16.97 12.97
C ALA A 466 -1.89 -16.99 13.97
N ALA A 467 -0.67 -16.62 13.57
CA ALA A 467 0.51 -16.65 14.44
C ALA A 467 0.34 -15.83 15.72
N LEU A 468 -0.27 -14.65 15.61
CA LEU A 468 -0.49 -13.75 16.74
C LEU A 468 -1.49 -14.36 17.73
N ASP A 469 -2.57 -14.95 17.23
CA ASP A 469 -3.56 -15.66 18.05
C ASP A 469 -2.93 -16.86 18.76
N ILE A 470 -2.18 -17.67 18.04
CA ILE A 470 -1.53 -18.88 18.58
C ILE A 470 -0.51 -18.49 19.65
N ALA A 471 0.29 -17.44 19.42
CA ALA A 471 1.22 -16.90 20.41
C ALA A 471 0.50 -16.43 21.67
N ALA A 472 -0.57 -15.65 21.52
CA ALA A 472 -1.37 -15.18 22.65
C ALA A 472 -2.03 -16.33 23.44
N VAL A 473 -2.46 -17.41 22.77
CA VAL A 473 -3.01 -18.60 23.44
C VAL A 473 -1.91 -19.34 24.20
N ALA A 474 -0.74 -19.53 23.59
CA ALA A 474 0.40 -20.20 24.20
C ALA A 474 0.86 -19.47 25.47
N ASP A 475 1.04 -18.14 25.40
CA ASP A 475 1.44 -17.30 26.53
C ASP A 475 0.45 -17.36 27.70
N ARG A 476 -0.86 -17.42 27.40
CA ARG A 476 -1.92 -17.46 28.43
C ARG A 476 -2.08 -18.81 29.10
N THR A 477 -1.64 -19.89 28.48
CA THR A 477 -1.91 -21.27 28.93
C THR A 477 -0.66 -22.05 29.31
N ASP A 478 0.54 -21.49 29.08
CA ASP A 478 1.84 -22.15 29.28
C ASP A 478 1.93 -23.51 28.54
N VAL A 479 1.21 -23.61 27.42
CA VAL A 479 1.29 -24.74 26.48
C VAL A 479 2.27 -24.40 25.38
N ARG A 480 3.13 -25.35 25.04
CA ARG A 480 4.14 -25.21 23.98
C ARG A 480 3.50 -24.74 22.66
N LEU A 481 4.15 -23.79 22.00
CA LEU A 481 3.67 -23.17 20.76
C LEU A 481 3.26 -24.21 19.71
N GLU A 482 4.07 -25.24 19.48
CA GLU A 482 3.79 -26.23 18.44
C GLU A 482 2.51 -27.02 18.72
N ARG A 483 2.26 -27.34 19.99
CA ARG A 483 1.03 -28.04 20.42
C ARG A 483 -0.17 -27.10 20.39
N THR A 484 0.01 -25.84 20.79
CA THR A 484 -1.03 -24.82 20.69
C THR A 484 -1.46 -24.59 19.25
N ALA A 485 -0.50 -24.50 18.32
CA ALA A 485 -0.77 -24.34 16.89
C ALA A 485 -1.57 -25.51 16.33
N ALA A 486 -1.14 -26.75 16.62
CA ALA A 486 -1.86 -27.94 16.19
C ALA A 486 -3.29 -27.99 16.73
N MET A 487 -3.49 -27.64 18.01
CA MET A 487 -4.84 -27.54 18.59
C MET A 487 -5.67 -26.42 17.95
N TYR A 488 -5.07 -25.27 17.66
CA TYR A 488 -5.76 -24.12 17.05
C TYR A 488 -6.27 -24.47 15.65
N PHE A 489 -5.40 -25.02 14.78
CA PHE A 489 -5.81 -25.42 13.43
C PHE A 489 -6.80 -26.58 13.44
N GLU A 490 -6.62 -27.57 14.31
CA GLU A 490 -7.58 -28.67 14.47
C GLU A 490 -8.94 -28.17 14.97
N LEU A 491 -8.97 -27.19 15.88
CA LEU A 491 -10.20 -26.56 16.34
C LEU A 491 -10.93 -25.84 15.20
N THR A 492 -10.20 -25.05 14.39
CA THR A 492 -10.75 -24.38 13.20
C THR A 492 -11.36 -25.38 12.23
N ARG A 493 -10.65 -26.47 11.94
CA ARG A 493 -11.11 -27.55 11.06
C ARG A 493 -12.32 -28.28 11.63
N ALA A 494 -12.25 -28.74 12.88
CA ALA A 494 -13.29 -29.53 13.52
C ALA A 494 -14.61 -28.77 13.68
N LEU A 495 -14.53 -27.45 13.87
CA LEU A 495 -15.69 -26.56 13.93
C LEU A 495 -16.19 -26.13 12.55
N GLY A 496 -15.44 -26.37 11.46
CA GLY A 496 -15.80 -25.95 10.11
C GLY A 496 -15.73 -24.44 9.89
N LEU A 497 -14.90 -23.72 10.65
CA LEU A 497 -14.85 -22.26 10.63
C LEU A 497 -14.29 -21.67 9.33
N THR A 498 -13.50 -22.45 8.58
CA THR A 498 -13.03 -22.04 7.25
C THR A 498 -14.20 -21.68 6.32
N LEU A 499 -15.33 -22.41 6.41
CA LEU A 499 -16.52 -22.10 5.60
C LEU A 499 -17.16 -20.76 6.00
N LEU A 500 -17.15 -20.44 7.30
CA LEU A 500 -17.67 -19.16 7.81
C LEU A 500 -16.79 -18.00 7.38
N GLN A 501 -15.47 -18.16 7.48
CA GLN A 501 -14.48 -17.16 7.03
C GLN A 501 -14.62 -16.90 5.52
N GLU A 502 -14.65 -17.95 4.69
CA GLU A 502 -14.87 -17.81 3.24
C GLU A 502 -16.24 -17.18 2.90
N ALA A 503 -17.28 -17.44 3.70
CA ALA A 503 -18.58 -16.82 3.51
C ALA A 503 -18.57 -15.32 3.88
N LEU A 504 -17.85 -14.93 4.94
CA LEU A 504 -17.60 -13.51 5.27
C LEU A 504 -16.79 -12.83 4.16
N ASP A 505 -15.80 -13.51 3.59
CA ASP A 505 -14.95 -12.97 2.52
C ASP A 505 -15.67 -12.76 1.19
N ARG A 506 -16.57 -13.68 0.85
CA ARG A 506 -17.43 -13.55 -0.33
C ARG A 506 -18.57 -12.54 -0.15
N TYR A 507 -18.92 -12.16 1.08
CA TYR A 507 -19.99 -11.20 1.32
C TYR A 507 -19.61 -9.83 0.74
N VAL A 508 -20.38 -9.36 -0.24
CA VAL A 508 -20.24 -8.02 -0.83
C VAL A 508 -21.21 -7.08 -0.09
N PRO A 509 -20.71 -6.16 0.73
CA PRO A 509 -21.57 -5.22 1.44
C PRO A 509 -22.22 -4.22 0.47
N ARG A 510 -23.47 -3.87 0.75
CA ARG A 510 -24.25 -2.92 -0.06
C ARG A 510 -23.91 -1.47 0.26
N ASP A 511 -23.49 -1.22 1.49
CA ASP A 511 -23.14 0.09 2.00
C ASP A 511 -22.06 -0.04 3.09
N LEU A 512 -21.66 1.12 3.62
CA LEU A 512 -20.67 1.21 4.66
C LEU A 512 -21.09 0.54 5.98
N ALA A 513 -22.38 0.60 6.33
CA ALA A 513 -22.85 0.02 7.59
C ALA A 513 -22.71 -1.51 7.54
N GLU A 514 -23.00 -2.10 6.38
CA GLU A 514 -22.76 -3.52 6.16
C GLU A 514 -21.28 -3.88 6.10
N GLU A 515 -20.42 -3.03 5.52
CA GLU A 515 -18.97 -3.27 5.53
C GLU A 515 -18.42 -3.30 6.95
N ARG A 516 -18.82 -2.34 7.79
CA ARG A 516 -18.48 -2.31 9.22
C ARG A 516 -19.00 -3.53 9.96
N CYS A 517 -20.24 -3.95 9.67
CA CYS A 517 -20.80 -5.16 10.27
C CYS A 517 -20.01 -6.42 9.86
N ARG A 518 -19.69 -6.57 8.57
CA ARG A 518 -18.86 -7.68 8.06
C ARG A 518 -17.49 -7.71 8.74
N ALA A 519 -16.81 -6.56 8.83
CA ALA A 519 -15.52 -6.45 9.50
C ALA A 519 -15.62 -6.83 10.99
N GLY A 520 -16.66 -6.34 11.69
CA GLY A 520 -16.93 -6.72 13.08
C GLY A 520 -17.19 -8.22 13.25
N LEU A 521 -17.93 -8.85 12.34
CA LEU A 521 -18.17 -10.30 12.37
C LEU A 521 -16.91 -11.13 12.16
N ARG A 522 -15.98 -10.68 11.30
CA ARG A 522 -14.66 -11.32 11.14
C ARG A 522 -13.88 -11.27 12.45
N GLU A 523 -13.86 -10.12 13.10
CA GLU A 523 -13.16 -9.96 14.38
C GLU A 523 -13.80 -10.80 15.48
N ASP A 524 -15.13 -10.75 15.63
CA ASP A 524 -15.85 -11.57 16.61
C ASP A 524 -15.55 -13.07 16.40
N CYS A 525 -15.50 -13.52 15.15
CA CYS A 525 -15.11 -14.89 14.82
C CYS A 525 -13.70 -15.23 15.31
N ALA A 526 -12.70 -14.38 15.02
CA ALA A 526 -11.33 -14.56 15.46
C ALA A 526 -11.22 -14.55 17.00
N GLN A 527 -11.87 -13.60 17.66
CA GLN A 527 -11.89 -13.47 19.12
C GLN A 527 -12.51 -14.71 19.79
N HIS A 528 -13.62 -15.22 19.26
CA HIS A 528 -14.28 -16.40 19.81
C HIS A 528 -13.49 -17.68 19.58
N LEU A 529 -12.84 -17.83 18.42
CA LEU A 529 -11.90 -18.92 18.15
C LEU A 529 -10.71 -18.88 19.12
N ARG A 530 -10.07 -17.71 19.29
CA ARG A 530 -8.98 -17.52 20.27
C ARG A 530 -9.43 -17.87 21.69
N SER A 531 -10.64 -17.49 22.08
CA SER A 531 -11.18 -17.85 23.40
C SER A 531 -11.39 -19.35 23.56
N LEU A 532 -11.86 -20.06 22.53
CA LEU A 532 -12.03 -21.52 22.56
C LEU A 532 -10.68 -22.23 22.58
N ALA A 533 -9.70 -21.73 21.82
CA ALA A 533 -8.35 -22.25 21.84
C ALA A 533 -7.71 -22.13 23.23
N VAL A 534 -7.93 -21.02 23.95
CA VAL A 534 -7.47 -20.86 25.34
C VAL A 534 -8.14 -21.87 26.27
N THR A 535 -9.45 -22.08 26.19
CA THR A 535 -10.13 -23.03 27.09
C THR A 535 -9.78 -24.48 26.78
N ALA A 536 -9.58 -24.82 25.51
CA ALA A 536 -9.11 -26.13 25.07
C ALA A 536 -7.66 -26.39 25.51
N ALA A 537 -6.77 -25.41 25.35
CA ALA A 537 -5.37 -25.52 25.75
C ALA A 537 -5.19 -25.55 27.28
N ALA A 538 -5.95 -24.73 28.04
CA ALA A 538 -5.89 -24.74 29.50
C ALA A 538 -6.39 -26.07 30.12
N ALA A 539 -7.31 -26.77 29.43
CA ALA A 539 -7.82 -28.07 29.86
C ALA A 539 -6.95 -29.25 29.39
N ASP A 540 -5.93 -29.01 28.56
CA ASP A 540 -5.09 -30.05 27.96
C ASP A 540 -4.23 -30.76 29.01
N ARG A 541 -4.45 -32.07 29.14
CA ARG A 541 -3.73 -32.94 30.09
C ARG A 541 -2.49 -33.60 29.49
N ARG A 542 -2.09 -33.23 28.27
CA ARG A 542 -0.83 -33.66 27.60
C ARG A 542 -0.66 -35.18 27.50
N GLY A 543 -1.68 -35.86 26.96
CA GLY A 543 -1.69 -37.31 26.69
C GLY A 543 -1.99 -37.65 25.22
N PRO A 544 -3.23 -37.45 24.74
CA PRO A 544 -3.63 -37.70 23.35
C PRO A 544 -2.98 -36.73 22.35
N THR A 545 -3.02 -37.11 21.07
CA THR A 545 -2.66 -36.21 19.97
C THR A 545 -3.57 -34.97 19.98
N PRO A 546 -3.13 -33.80 19.46
CA PRO A 546 -3.97 -32.60 19.40
C PRO A 546 -5.34 -32.83 18.75
N ALA A 547 -5.40 -33.63 17.67
CA ALA A 547 -6.64 -33.95 16.98
C ALA A 547 -7.60 -34.80 17.86
N GLU A 548 -7.09 -35.85 18.51
CA GLU A 548 -7.87 -36.67 19.45
C GLU A 548 -8.36 -35.83 20.64
N TRP A 549 -7.47 -35.01 21.21
CA TRP A 549 -7.80 -34.11 22.30
C TRP A 549 -8.93 -33.14 21.95
N ILE A 550 -8.84 -32.45 20.81
CA ILE A 550 -9.87 -31.52 20.36
C ILE A 550 -11.19 -32.26 20.11
N GLY A 551 -11.15 -33.46 19.53
CA GLY A 551 -12.33 -34.30 19.36
C GLY A 551 -13.04 -34.62 20.68
N ASP A 552 -12.28 -35.14 21.66
CA ASP A 552 -12.79 -35.49 22.99
C ASP A 552 -13.31 -34.26 23.74
N TRP A 553 -12.58 -33.15 23.65
CA TRP A 553 -12.95 -31.90 24.30
C TRP A 553 -14.24 -31.30 23.70
N LEU A 554 -14.38 -31.32 22.37
CA LEU A 554 -15.58 -30.87 21.68
C LEU A 554 -16.81 -31.75 22.01
N ALA A 555 -16.62 -33.06 22.19
CA ALA A 555 -17.70 -33.96 22.60
C ALA A 555 -18.33 -33.55 23.95
N GLY A 556 -17.57 -32.88 24.83
CA GLY A 556 -18.07 -32.32 26.09
C GLY A 556 -19.00 -31.11 25.95
N HIS A 557 -19.11 -30.50 24.76
CA HIS A 557 -19.87 -29.27 24.49
C HIS A 557 -21.18 -29.51 23.69
N GLY A 558 -21.68 -30.75 23.70
CA GLY A 558 -22.66 -31.29 22.74
C GLY A 558 -23.76 -30.35 22.24
N GLY A 559 -24.59 -29.76 23.11
CA GLY A 559 -25.76 -28.98 22.69
C GLY A 559 -25.43 -27.69 21.91
N THR A 560 -24.42 -26.94 22.35
CA THR A 560 -23.99 -25.70 21.67
C THR A 560 -23.19 -26.00 20.42
N LEU A 561 -22.34 -27.04 20.43
CA LEU A 561 -21.61 -27.50 19.26
C LEU A 561 -22.56 -27.98 18.15
N ALA A 562 -23.55 -28.81 18.49
CA ALA A 562 -24.52 -29.31 17.51
C ALA A 562 -25.35 -28.19 16.88
N ARG A 563 -25.58 -27.08 17.60
CA ARG A 563 -26.25 -25.90 17.05
C ARG A 563 -25.36 -25.19 16.03
N LEU A 564 -24.12 -24.88 16.39
CA LEU A 564 -23.15 -24.27 15.47
C LEU A 564 -22.99 -25.10 14.19
N CYS A 565 -22.78 -26.41 14.30
CA CYS A 565 -22.62 -27.27 13.13
C CYS A 565 -23.84 -27.26 12.20
N ARG A 566 -25.06 -27.21 12.74
CA ARG A 566 -26.28 -27.06 11.90
C ARG A 566 -26.31 -25.72 11.19
N THR A 567 -26.05 -24.63 11.91
CA THR A 567 -26.03 -23.27 11.35
C THR A 567 -25.00 -23.16 10.22
N LEU A 568 -23.79 -23.70 10.40
CA LEU A 568 -22.75 -23.70 9.38
C LEU A 568 -23.12 -24.57 8.16
N ALA A 569 -23.76 -25.72 8.37
CA ALA A 569 -24.23 -26.58 7.28
C ALA A 569 -25.39 -25.96 6.47
N GLU A 570 -26.12 -25.02 7.06
CA GLU A 570 -27.20 -24.26 6.40
C GLU A 570 -26.70 -23.03 5.63
N LEU A 571 -25.41 -22.67 5.73
CA LEU A 571 -24.86 -21.55 4.97
C LEU A 571 -24.88 -21.86 3.45
N PRO A 572 -25.52 -21.01 2.62
CA PRO A 572 -25.61 -21.28 1.20
C PRO A 572 -24.23 -21.23 0.53
N ALA A 573 -23.91 -22.24 -0.28
CA ALA A 573 -22.69 -22.26 -1.10
C ALA A 573 -22.64 -21.09 -2.11
N ALA A 574 -23.80 -20.57 -2.52
CA ALA A 574 -23.93 -19.43 -3.43
C ALA A 574 -23.70 -18.06 -2.75
N GLY A 575 -23.45 -18.03 -1.44
CA GLY A 575 -23.25 -16.81 -0.65
C GLY A 575 -24.30 -16.65 0.45
N ALA A 576 -23.84 -16.35 1.66
CA ALA A 576 -24.69 -16.10 2.83
C ALA A 576 -24.99 -14.61 2.98
N GLY A 577 -26.22 -14.27 3.38
CA GLY A 577 -26.57 -12.89 3.75
C GLY A 577 -26.03 -12.51 5.13
N LEU A 578 -25.92 -11.21 5.40
CA LEU A 578 -25.38 -10.68 6.67
C LEU A 578 -26.06 -11.27 7.90
N ALA A 579 -27.39 -11.42 7.89
CA ALA A 579 -28.13 -12.03 9.01
C ALA A 579 -27.72 -13.48 9.29
N GLN A 580 -27.47 -14.29 8.25
CA GLN A 580 -27.03 -15.68 8.41
C GLN A 580 -25.61 -15.75 8.98
N LEU A 581 -24.73 -14.87 8.50
CA LEU A 581 -23.36 -14.72 9.02
C LEU A 581 -23.37 -14.29 10.49
N THR A 582 -24.22 -13.33 10.85
CA THR A 582 -24.40 -12.91 12.25
C THR A 582 -24.87 -14.08 13.12
N VAL A 583 -25.84 -14.87 12.68
CA VAL A 583 -26.33 -16.04 13.45
C VAL A 583 -25.20 -17.06 13.66
N ALA A 584 -24.40 -17.36 12.64
CA ALA A 584 -23.26 -18.27 12.76
C ALA A 584 -22.22 -17.78 13.77
N VAL A 585 -21.87 -16.49 13.74
CA VAL A 585 -20.94 -15.89 14.71
C VAL A 585 -21.54 -15.87 16.13
N GLN A 586 -22.84 -15.61 16.27
CA GLN A 586 -23.51 -15.69 17.58
C GLN A 586 -23.53 -17.12 18.13
N ASP A 587 -23.69 -18.14 17.29
CA ASP A 587 -23.60 -19.52 17.74
C ASP A 587 -22.19 -19.90 18.20
N LEU A 588 -21.16 -19.42 17.50
CA LEU A 588 -19.76 -19.55 17.90
C LEU A 588 -19.49 -18.84 19.23
N LYS A 589 -20.01 -17.62 19.41
CA LYS A 589 -19.96 -16.88 20.68
C LYS A 589 -20.52 -17.69 21.84
N GLN A 590 -21.70 -18.26 21.64
CA GLN A 590 -22.37 -19.06 22.68
C GLN A 590 -21.58 -20.32 23.05
N LEU A 591 -20.95 -20.97 22.07
CA LEU A 591 -20.03 -22.08 22.31
C LEU A 591 -18.82 -21.62 23.15
N ALA A 592 -18.19 -20.50 22.79
CA ALA A 592 -17.06 -19.91 23.52
C ALA A 592 -17.45 -19.52 24.97
N GLU A 593 -18.59 -18.88 25.17
CA GLU A 593 -19.13 -18.52 26.49
C GLU A 593 -19.47 -19.75 27.35
N SER A 594 -20.04 -20.79 26.75
CA SER A 594 -20.29 -22.07 27.43
C SER A 594 -18.99 -22.71 27.89
N SER A 595 -17.98 -22.73 27.01
CA SER A 595 -16.68 -23.32 27.30
C SER A 595 -15.95 -22.61 28.45
N ARG A 596 -15.93 -21.28 28.45
CA ARG A 596 -15.36 -20.48 29.55
C ARG A 596 -16.04 -20.76 30.90
N ARG A 597 -17.36 -20.91 30.91
CA ARG A 597 -18.12 -21.24 32.13
C ARG A 597 -17.81 -22.63 32.65
N ALA A 598 -17.65 -23.61 31.77
CA ALA A 598 -17.32 -24.99 32.15
C ALA A 598 -15.86 -25.13 32.67
N GLY A 599 -14.94 -24.28 32.20
CA GLY A 599 -13.52 -24.32 32.58
C GLY A 599 -13.17 -23.79 33.97
N GLY A 600 -14.10 -23.14 34.69
CA GLY A 600 -13.84 -22.46 35.96
C GLY A 600 -13.10 -21.13 35.75
N GLY A 601 -13.71 -20.03 36.18
CA GLY A 601 -13.34 -18.65 35.83
C GLY A 601 -11.84 -18.31 35.90
N LEU A 602 -11.18 -18.29 34.74
CA LEU A 602 -10.00 -17.47 34.50
C LEU A 602 -10.49 -16.01 34.45
N SER A 603 -10.32 -15.28 35.56
CA SER A 603 -10.59 -13.84 35.62
C SER A 603 -9.70 -13.10 34.61
N PRO A 604 -10.17 -12.03 33.93
CA PRO A 604 -9.24 -11.12 33.27
C PRO A 604 -8.34 -10.53 34.37
N ALA A 605 -7.03 -10.60 34.16
CA ALA A 605 -6.07 -10.01 35.08
C ALA A 605 -6.32 -8.50 35.14
N ALA A 606 -6.79 -8.01 36.29
CA ALA A 606 -6.72 -6.59 36.61
C ALA A 606 -5.25 -6.24 36.80
N SER A 607 -4.83 -5.17 36.14
CA SER A 607 -3.56 -4.47 36.34
C SER A 607 -3.23 -4.34 37.83
N GLY A 608 -2.15 -4.98 38.28
CA GLY A 608 -1.64 -4.83 39.63
C GLY A 608 -1.12 -3.40 39.84
N GLY A 609 -1.91 -2.59 40.55
CA GLY A 609 -1.43 -1.37 41.19
C GLY A 609 -0.78 -1.73 42.52
N ASP A 610 0.48 -1.35 42.67
CA ASP A 610 1.22 -1.39 43.93
C ASP A 610 0.52 -0.55 45.01
N GLU A 611 -0.02 -1.21 46.04
CA GLU A 611 -0.17 -0.62 47.37
C GLU A 611 0.76 -1.36 48.34
N ALA A 612 2.02 -0.89 48.41
CA ALA A 612 2.97 -1.28 49.44
C ALA A 612 2.94 -0.27 50.60
N GLU A 613 2.26 -0.69 51.67
CA GLU A 613 2.55 -0.47 53.10
C GLU A 613 3.15 0.86 53.56
N ALA A 614 2.27 1.68 54.15
CA ALA A 614 2.63 2.61 55.21
C ALA A 614 2.88 1.85 56.52
N GLY A 615 4.13 1.84 57.02
CA GLY A 615 4.41 1.35 58.37
C GLY A 615 5.87 1.44 58.80
N ALA A 616 6.13 2.40 59.69
CA ALA A 616 7.23 2.45 60.69
C ALA A 616 8.41 3.39 60.40
N ALA A 617 8.28 4.64 60.89
CA ALA A 617 9.40 5.42 61.42
C ALA A 617 8.93 6.28 62.61
N ARG A 618 9.14 5.76 63.82
CA ARG A 618 9.27 6.55 65.05
C ARG A 618 10.42 5.98 65.88
N SER A 619 11.22 6.92 66.40
CA SER A 619 12.27 6.83 67.44
C SER A 619 13.55 6.06 67.12
N GLY A 620 14.67 6.77 67.21
CA GLY A 620 16.05 6.24 67.21
C GLY A 620 17.02 7.28 66.70
#